data_AF-A0A9D7REM2-F1
#
_entry.id   AF-A0A9D7REM2-F1
#
_cell.length_a   1.000
_cell.length_b   1.000
_cell.length_c   1.000
_cell.angle_alpha   90.00
_cell.angle_beta   90.00
_cell.angle_gamma   90.00
#
_symmetry.space_group_name_H-M   'P 1'
#
loop_
_entity.id
_entity.type
_entity.pdbx_description
1 polymer ?
#
loop_
_entity_poly.entity_id
_entity_poly.type
_entity_poly.pdbx_seq_one_letter_code
_entity_poly.pdbx_strand_id
1 'polypeptide(L)'
;MEIGFHKTDNEAAYTNTVENVTTIDYNLSNRFLYDEWIHAAYLNYSKSFGTIEFQLGLRAETTTLKGAQLGNVEQPGSEFSRTYHNLFPTFCVVAFG
;
A
#
# COMPACT_ATOMS: atom_id res chain seq x y z
N MET A 1 9.32 16.47 -4.06
CA MET A 1 9.67 15.11 -3.62
C MET A 1 8.89 14.82 -2.37
N GLU A 2 8.43 13.60 -2.20
CA GLU A 2 7.65 13.14 -1.05
C GLU A 2 8.22 11.81 -0.56
N ILE A 3 8.24 11.63 0.75
CA ILE A 3 8.66 10.39 1.41
C ILE A 3 7.52 10.01 2.35
N GLY A 4 7.00 8.81 2.18
CA GLY A 4 5.96 8.22 3.01
C GLY A 4 6.48 6.98 3.74
N PHE A 5 6.00 6.78 4.96
CA PHE A 5 6.19 5.54 5.71
C PHE A 5 4.84 5.11 6.30
N HIS A 6 4.45 3.87 6.03
CA HIS A 6 3.25 3.26 6.60
C HIS A 6 3.62 2.00 7.36
N LYS A 7 2.98 1.84 8.51
CA LYS A 7 3.05 0.63 9.32
C LYS A 7 1.65 0.13 9.58
N THR A 8 1.44 -1.15 9.30
CA THR A 8 0.17 -1.83 9.51
C THR A 8 0.41 -3.04 10.39
N ASP A 9 -0.49 -3.21 11.35
CA ASP A 9 -0.57 -4.37 12.22
C ASP A 9 -2.01 -4.87 12.15
N ASN A 10 -2.22 -5.95 11.42
CA ASN A 10 -3.54 -6.51 11.18
C ASN A 10 -3.64 -7.88 11.84
N GLU A 11 -4.47 -7.99 12.86
CA GLU A 11 -4.74 -9.24 13.56
C GLU A 11 -6.13 -9.75 13.20
N ALA A 12 -6.19 -10.97 12.67
CA ALA A 12 -7.42 -11.72 12.50
C ALA A 12 -7.44 -12.83 13.55
N ALA A 13 -8.36 -12.71 14.52
CA ALA A 13 -8.52 -13.68 15.59
C ALA A 13 -9.88 -14.37 15.46
N TYR A 14 -9.85 -15.65 15.09
CA TYR A 14 -11.03 -16.49 14.94
C TYR A 14 -11.08 -17.52 16.07
N THR A 15 -12.30 -17.81 16.50
CA THR A 15 -12.56 -18.84 17.50
C THR A 15 -13.63 -19.79 16.99
N ASN A 16 -13.55 -21.03 17.43
CA ASN A 16 -14.56 -22.04 17.19
C ASN A 16 -15.17 -22.46 18.53
N THR A 17 -16.49 -22.64 18.59
CA THR A 17 -17.19 -23.12 19.79
C THR A 17 -17.86 -24.45 19.47
N VAL A 18 -17.41 -25.51 20.13
CA VAL A 18 -17.97 -26.86 20.02
C VAL A 18 -18.32 -27.34 21.41
N GLU A 19 -19.55 -27.83 21.62
CA GLU A 19 -20.02 -28.33 22.92
C GLU A 19 -19.83 -27.34 24.09
N ASN A 20 -20.06 -26.04 23.85
CA ASN A 20 -19.84 -24.92 24.79
C ASN A 20 -18.38 -24.66 25.19
N VAL A 21 -17.41 -25.23 24.49
CA VAL A 21 -15.98 -24.93 24.65
C VAL A 21 -15.52 -24.08 23.48
N THR A 22 -15.03 -22.87 23.77
CA THR A 22 -14.48 -21.95 22.77
C THR A 22 -12.95 -22.08 22.73
N THR A 23 -12.40 -22.36 21.54
CA THR A 23 -10.96 -22.43 21.28
C THR A 23 -10.58 -21.55 20.10
N ILE A 24 -9.29 -21.16 20.03
CA ILE A 24 -8.77 -20.41 18.88
C ILE A 24 -8.74 -21.33 17.67
N ASP A 25 -9.18 -20.83 16.52
CA ASP A 25 -8.98 -21.49 15.24
C ASP A 25 -7.67 -21.01 14.62
N TYR A 26 -6.59 -21.77 14.82
CA TYR A 26 -5.26 -21.44 14.33
C TYR A 26 -5.11 -21.55 12.81
N ASN A 27 -6.06 -22.16 12.10
CA ASN A 27 -6.03 -22.22 10.64
C ASN A 27 -6.57 -20.94 10.00
N LEU A 28 -7.45 -20.24 10.72
CA LEU A 28 -8.03 -18.97 10.28
C LEU A 28 -7.35 -17.76 10.94
N SER A 29 -6.81 -17.93 12.15
CA SER A 29 -6.22 -16.84 12.92
C SER A 29 -4.77 -16.55 12.50
N ASN A 30 -4.48 -15.28 12.23
CA ASN A 30 -3.14 -14.81 11.91
C ASN A 30 -2.94 -13.34 12.32
N ARG A 31 -1.68 -12.92 12.38
CA ARG A 31 -1.31 -11.51 12.55
C ARG A 31 -0.29 -11.12 11.49
N PHE A 32 -0.65 -10.14 10.68
CA PHE A 32 0.14 -9.65 9.56
C PHE A 32 0.71 -8.27 9.88
N LEU A 33 2.04 -8.19 9.94
CA LEU A 33 2.79 -6.96 10.09
C LEU A 33 3.29 -6.51 8.72
N TYR A 34 3.17 -5.21 8.44
CA TYR A 34 3.56 -4.65 7.16
C TYR A 34 4.15 -3.26 7.34
N ASP A 35 5.39 -3.09 6.88
CA ASP A 35 6.09 -1.82 6.81
C ASP A 35 6.32 -1.45 5.33
N GLU A 36 5.96 -0.22 4.97
CA GLU A 36 6.06 0.30 3.61
C GLU A 36 6.73 1.67 3.58
N TRP A 37 7.75 1.81 2.76
CA TRP A 37 8.38 3.09 2.43
C TRP A 37 8.09 3.46 1.00
N ILE A 38 7.63 4.67 0.77
CA ILE A 38 7.33 5.23 -0.55
C ILE A 38 8.18 6.46 -0.78
N HIS A 39 8.96 6.48 -1.85
CA HIS A 39 9.69 7.66 -2.32
C HIS A 39 9.10 8.12 -3.65
N ALA A 40 8.54 9.33 -3.68
CA ALA A 40 7.90 9.89 -4.86
C ALA A 40 8.56 11.20 -5.34
N ALA A 41 8.71 11.33 -6.65
CA ALA A 41 9.17 12.53 -7.33
C ALA A 41 8.12 12.95 -8.37
N TYR A 42 8.02 14.26 -8.60
CA TYR A 42 6.99 14.85 -9.46
C TYR A 42 7.63 15.83 -10.43
N LEU A 43 7.16 15.80 -11.67
CA LEU A 43 7.42 16.78 -12.70
C LEU A 43 6.08 17.27 -13.24
N ASN A 44 5.85 18.58 -13.24
CA ASN A 44 4.63 19.18 -13.77
C ASN A 44 4.98 20.30 -14.75
N TYR A 45 4.19 20.43 -15.81
CA TYR A 45 4.32 21.45 -16.83
C TYR A 45 2.93 21.96 -17.22
N SER A 46 2.76 23.27 -17.29
CA SER A 46 1.51 23.87 -17.79
C SER A 46 1.80 24.93 -18.85
N LYS A 47 0.87 25.06 -19.81
CA LYS A 47 0.93 26.08 -20.85
C LYS A 47 -0.46 26.50 -21.30
N SER A 48 -0.70 27.81 -21.29
CA SER A 48 -1.97 28.41 -21.74
C SER A 48 -1.88 28.86 -23.20
N PHE A 49 -2.96 28.65 -23.94
CA PHE A 49 -3.20 29.12 -25.31
C PHE A 49 -4.62 29.65 -25.43
N GLY A 50 -4.76 30.98 -25.44
CA GLY A 50 -6.07 31.62 -25.44
C GLY A 50 -6.88 31.26 -24.20
N THR A 51 -8.09 30.74 -24.40
CA THR A 51 -8.99 30.30 -23.33
C THR A 51 -8.72 28.88 -22.83
N ILE A 52 -7.68 28.22 -23.34
CA ILE A 52 -7.36 26.83 -22.99
C ILE A 52 -6.03 26.78 -22.24
N GLU A 53 -5.94 25.94 -21.21
CA GLU A 53 -4.71 25.57 -20.53
C GLU A 53 -4.46 24.07 -20.64
N PHE A 54 -3.25 23.70 -21.03
CA PHE A 54 -2.77 22.32 -21.01
C PHE A 54 -1.90 22.11 -19.78
N GLN A 55 -2.12 21.00 -19.07
CA GLN A 55 -1.32 20.57 -17.94
C GLN A 55 -0.84 19.13 -18.17
N LEU A 56 0.46 18.92 -18.01
CA LEU A 56 1.13 17.63 -18.06
C LEU A 56 1.79 17.39 -16.70
N GLY A 57 1.67 16.17 -16.19
CA GLY A 57 2.32 15.77 -14.95
C GLY A 57 2.88 14.35 -15.05
N LEU A 58 3.96 14.09 -14.34
CA LEU A 58 4.52 12.76 -14.17
C LEU A 58 4.93 12.58 -12.70
N ARG A 59 4.39 11.54 -12.05
CA ARG A 59 4.88 11.06 -10.76
C ARG A 59 5.69 9.79 -10.98
N ALA A 60 6.88 9.72 -10.41
CA ALA A 60 7.68 8.51 -10.32
C ALA A 60 7.76 8.08 -8.86
N GLU A 61 7.54 6.79 -8.60
CA GLU A 61 7.50 6.23 -7.26
C GLU A 61 8.40 4.99 -7.15
N THR A 62 9.12 4.89 -6.03
CA THR A 62 9.76 3.66 -5.57
C THR A 62 9.12 3.24 -4.26
N THR A 63 8.60 2.02 -4.21
CA THR A 63 7.98 1.45 -3.02
C THR A 63 8.83 0.28 -2.53
N THR A 64 9.21 0.29 -1.25
CA THR A 64 9.88 -0.83 -0.57
C THR A 64 8.99 -1.34 0.54
N LEU A 65 8.74 -2.64 0.53
CA LEU A 65 7.82 -3.34 1.41
C LEU A 65 8.55 -4.39 2.21
N LYS A 66 8.22 -4.50 3.50
CA LYS A 66 8.57 -5.63 4.35
C LYS A 66 7.29 -6.14 5.00
N GLY A 67 6.97 -7.41 4.77
CA GLY A 67 5.82 -8.07 5.37
C GLY A 67 6.24 -9.26 6.21
N ALA A 68 5.55 -9.46 7.33
CA ALA A 68 5.70 -10.63 8.19
C ALA A 68 4.32 -11.16 8.58
N GLN A 69 4.01 -12.39 8.17
CA GLN A 69 2.90 -13.14 8.74
C GLN A 69 3.45 -13.89 9.96
N LEU A 70 3.00 -13.47 11.15
CA LEU A 70 3.38 -14.13 12.39
C LEU A 70 2.77 -15.54 12.41
N GLY A 71 3.61 -16.51 12.74
CA GLY A 71 3.16 -17.89 12.94
C GLY A 71 2.33 -18.05 14.20
N ASN A 72 1.79 -19.25 14.36
CA ASN A 72 1.09 -19.68 15.55
C ASN A 72 1.58 -21.09 15.95
N VAL A 73 0.87 -21.74 16.87
CA VAL A 73 1.27 -23.07 17.37
C VAL A 73 1.12 -24.18 16.32
N GLU A 74 0.35 -23.96 15.25
CA GLU A 74 0.11 -24.93 14.18
C GLU A 74 0.82 -24.56 12.86
N GLN A 75 1.02 -23.27 12.58
CA GLN A 75 1.58 -22.77 11.32
C GLN A 75 2.81 -21.90 11.58
N PRO A 76 3.96 -22.18 10.91
CA PRO A 76 5.14 -21.34 11.04
C PRO A 76 4.89 -19.95 10.44
N GLY A 77 5.62 -18.95 10.95
CA GLY A 77 5.60 -17.61 10.38
C GLY A 77 6.27 -17.56 9.01
N SER A 78 6.02 -16.48 8.26
CA SER A 78 6.72 -16.20 7.01
C SER A 78 7.00 -14.71 6.86
N GLU A 79 8.08 -14.39 6.17
CA GLU A 79 8.51 -13.01 5.93
C GLU A 79 8.80 -12.82 4.44
N PHE A 80 8.56 -11.60 3.95
CA PHE A 80 8.94 -11.21 2.59
C PHE A 80 9.40 -9.76 2.54
N SER A 81 10.23 -9.46 1.54
CA SER A 81 10.64 -8.11 1.19
C SER A 81 10.47 -7.91 -0.31
N ARG A 82 9.91 -6.77 -0.72
CA ARG A 82 9.71 -6.44 -2.14
C ARG A 82 10.02 -4.98 -2.39
N THR A 83 10.69 -4.69 -3.50
CA THR A 83 10.86 -3.33 -4.00
C THR A 83 10.35 -3.27 -5.43
N TYR A 84 9.58 -2.23 -5.77
CA TYR A 84 9.12 -1.97 -7.13
C TYR A 84 9.04 -0.47 -7.43
N HIS A 85 8.91 -0.16 -8.71
CA HIS A 85 8.87 1.20 -9.21
C HIS A 85 7.62 1.40 -10.08
N ASN A 86 6.95 2.54 -9.92
CA ASN A 86 5.75 2.90 -10.68
C ASN A 86 5.89 4.30 -11.30
N LEU A 87 5.28 4.49 -12.47
CA LEU A 87 5.16 5.79 -13.13
C LEU A 87 3.67 6.11 -13.32
N PHE A 88 3.28 7.33 -12.95
CA PHE A 88 1.92 7.83 -13.07
C PHE A 88 1.91 9.11 -13.91
N PRO A 89 1.77 8.99 -15.24
CA PRO A 89 1.60 10.15 -16.12
C PRO A 89 0.18 10.72 -15.98
N THR A 90 0.05 12.02 -16.16
CA THR A 90 -1.21 12.76 -16.14
C THR A 90 -1.23 13.81 -17.24
N PHE A 91 -2.40 14.02 -17.83
CA PHE A 91 -2.66 15.07 -18.80
C PHE A 91 -4.05 15.65 -18.54
N CYS A 92 -4.14 16.97 -18.51
CA CYS A 92 -5.38 17.70 -18.30
C CYS A 92 -5.46 18.88 -19.27
N VAL A 93 -6.68 19.18 -19.71
CA VAL A 93 -7.01 20.36 -20.51
C VAL A 93 -8.12 21.10 -19.77
N VAL A 94 -7.89 22.37 -19.47
CA VAL A 94 -8.86 23.24 -18.82
C VAL A 94 -9.26 24.32 -19.82
N ALA A 95 -10.56 24.56 -19.98
CA ALA A 95 -11.08 25.65 -20.79
C ALA A 95 -11.77 26.67 -19.88
N PHE A 96 -11.43 27.94 -20.05
CA PHE A 96 -12.04 29.06 -19.35
C PHE A 96 -13.05 29.75 -20.28
N GLY A 97 -14.28 29.92 -19.81
CA GLY A 97 -15.36 30.62 -20.50
C GLY A 97 -15.47 32.08 -20.08
#